data_AF-A0A521HBV0-F1
#
_entry.id   AF-A0A521HBV0-F1
#
_cell.length_a   1.000
_cell.length_b   1.000
_cell.length_c   1.000
_cell.angle_alpha   90.00
_cell.angle_beta   90.00
_cell.angle_gamma   90.00
#
_symmetry.space_group_name_H-M   'P 1'
#
loop_
_entity.id
_entity.type
_entity.pdbx_description
1 polymer ?
#
loop_
_entity_poly.entity_id
_entity_poly.type
_entity_poly.pdbx_seq_one_letter_code
_entity_poly.pdbx_strand_id
1 'polypeptide(L)'
;MNEPLSLGLDFVADDTLSGFRLQRLEVLNWGTFDRHVWTLQLDGRNGLLTGDIGSGKSTLVDAITTLLVPAHRIAYNKAAGADTRERSLRSYVLGHYKSERNEVTGAARPIGLREPGSYSVILGVFHNAGYDQTVSLAQVFWFKEAQGQPARFYLGAEHALSIAADFSGFGPDITQLRKRLRGAGAEVFDSFPPYAAWFRRRFGIDNEQALELFHQTVSMKSVGNLTDFVRHHMLEPFEVGPRI
;
A
#
# COMPACT_ATOMS: atom_id res chain seq x y z
N MET A 1 39.55 39.46 -3.17
CA MET A 1 38.87 39.13 -1.89
C MET A 1 37.73 38.20 -2.25
N ASN A 2 37.86 36.91 -1.92
CA ASN A 2 36.82 35.91 -2.15
C ASN A 2 35.90 35.90 -0.94
N GLU A 3 34.63 36.27 -1.12
CA GLU A 3 33.58 35.97 -0.16
C GLU A 3 33.25 34.47 -0.22
N PRO A 4 33.16 33.76 0.92
CA PRO A 4 32.71 32.40 0.93
C PRO A 4 31.19 32.37 0.73
N LEU A 5 30.74 31.68 -0.31
CA LEU A 5 29.35 31.27 -0.48
C LEU A 5 28.95 30.37 0.68
N SER A 6 28.17 30.90 1.63
CA SER A 6 27.46 30.06 2.59
C SER A 6 26.36 29.31 1.82
N LEU A 7 26.55 27.99 1.66
CA LEU A 7 25.46 27.08 1.32
C LEU A 7 24.40 27.18 2.40
N GLY A 8 23.38 27.99 2.16
CA GLY A 8 22.16 28.01 2.94
C GLY A 8 21.50 26.65 2.82
N LEU A 9 21.72 25.80 3.82
CA LEU A 9 20.78 24.73 4.13
C LEU A 9 19.49 25.44 4.55
N ASP A 10 18.55 25.56 3.62
CA ASP A 10 17.16 25.90 3.92
C ASP A 10 16.58 24.76 4.75
N PHE A 11 16.88 24.76 6.05
CA PHE A 11 16.10 24.04 7.03
C PHE A 11 14.69 24.62 6.95
N VAL A 12 13.78 23.89 6.31
CA VAL A 12 12.35 24.21 6.36
C VAL A 12 11.99 24.37 7.83
N ALA A 13 11.57 25.57 8.21
CA ALA A 13 11.38 26.03 9.59
C ALA A 13 10.21 25.35 10.34
N ASP A 14 9.68 24.26 9.79
CA ASP A 14 8.52 23.55 10.32
C ASP A 14 8.80 22.04 10.35
N ASP A 15 9.40 21.61 11.46
CA ASP A 15 9.65 20.19 11.76
C ASP A 15 8.35 19.38 11.93
N THR A 16 7.17 20.02 11.85
CA THR A 16 5.87 19.32 11.89
C THR A 16 5.62 18.47 10.64
N LEU A 17 6.30 18.74 9.52
CA LEU A 17 6.18 17.98 8.28
C LEU A 17 7.36 17.06 8.00
N SER A 18 8.30 16.93 8.94
CA SER A 18 9.39 15.95 8.81
C SER A 18 8.87 14.51 8.87
N GLY A 19 9.59 13.61 8.19
CA GLY A 19 9.23 12.20 8.03
C GLY A 19 8.51 11.90 6.71
N PHE A 20 8.55 10.63 6.29
CA PHE A 20 7.89 10.20 5.06
C PHE A 20 6.37 10.16 5.23
N ARG A 21 5.68 10.97 4.43
CA ARG A 21 4.21 11.09 4.43
C ARG A 21 3.65 10.69 3.08
N LEU A 22 2.53 9.97 3.06
CA LEU A 22 1.87 9.60 1.81
C LEU A 22 1.37 10.87 1.11
N GLN A 23 1.99 11.19 -0.02
CA GLN A 23 1.65 12.35 -0.85
C GLN A 23 0.56 11.98 -1.85
N ARG A 24 0.69 10.80 -2.47
CA ARG A 24 -0.23 10.32 -3.51
C ARG A 24 -0.39 8.82 -3.43
N LEU A 25 -1.63 8.35 -3.57
CA LEU A 25 -1.96 6.95 -3.82
C LEU A 25 -2.58 6.84 -5.20
N GLU A 26 -2.02 5.98 -6.06
CA GLU A 26 -2.59 5.60 -7.34
C GLU A 26 -2.99 4.12 -7.31
N VAL A 27 -4.16 3.80 -7.85
CA VAL A 27 -4.62 2.41 -8.03
C VAL A 27 -5.13 2.19 -9.44
N LEU A 28 -4.81 1.02 -10.00
CA LEU A 28 -5.33 0.52 -11.27
C LEU A 28 -5.86 -0.90 -11.05
N ASN A 29 -7.09 -1.15 -11.49
CA ASN A 29 -7.71 -2.47 -11.49
C ASN A 29 -7.73 -3.13 -10.09
N TRP A 30 -8.09 -2.37 -9.05
CA TRP A 30 -8.06 -2.81 -7.66
C TRP A 30 -9.44 -2.73 -7.02
N GLY A 31 -9.99 -3.87 -6.59
CA GLY A 31 -11.36 -3.96 -6.09
C GLY A 31 -12.36 -3.46 -7.13
N THR A 32 -13.22 -2.50 -6.77
CA THR A 32 -14.19 -1.89 -7.70
C THR A 32 -13.58 -0.83 -8.61
N PHE A 33 -12.34 -0.38 -8.37
CA PHE A 33 -11.65 0.56 -9.26
C PHE A 33 -11.19 -0.19 -10.52
N ASP A 34 -11.64 0.25 -11.69
CA ASP A 34 -11.46 -0.45 -12.97
C ASP A 34 -11.09 0.50 -14.11
N ARG A 35 -10.30 0.01 -15.08
CA ARG A 35 -9.90 0.63 -16.37
C ARG A 35 -9.07 1.92 -16.33
N HIS A 36 -9.22 2.72 -15.29
CA HIS A 36 -8.55 4.01 -15.16
C HIS A 36 -7.57 3.98 -13.99
N VAL A 37 -6.57 4.86 -14.06
CA VAL A 37 -5.72 5.17 -12.91
C VAL A 37 -6.50 6.11 -12.01
N TRP A 38 -6.88 5.62 -10.83
CA TRP A 38 -7.55 6.42 -9.81
C TRP A 38 -6.50 6.98 -8.86
N THR A 39 -6.52 8.30 -8.67
CA THR A 39 -5.52 9.01 -7.87
C THR A 39 -6.19 9.64 -6.65
N LEU A 40 -5.68 9.34 -5.47
CA LEU A 40 -5.97 10.03 -4.22
C LEU A 40 -4.76 10.91 -3.86
N GLN A 41 -4.92 12.22 -4.00
CA GLN A 41 -3.92 13.21 -3.57
C GLN A 41 -4.15 13.54 -2.09
N LEU A 42 -3.10 13.37 -1.29
CA LEU A 42 -3.11 13.64 0.15
C LEU A 42 -2.14 14.76 0.54
N ASP A 43 -1.15 15.04 -0.31
CA ASP A 43 -0.15 16.11 -0.13
C ASP A 43 0.56 16.06 1.23
N GLY A 44 0.72 14.85 1.79
CA GLY A 44 1.33 14.61 3.10
C GLY A 44 0.46 15.05 4.30
N ARG A 45 -0.80 15.42 4.05
CA ARG A 45 -1.77 15.90 5.05
C ARG A 45 -2.78 14.82 5.41
N ASN A 46 -3.66 15.14 6.37
CA ASN A 46 -4.78 14.27 6.74
C ASN A 46 -5.82 14.22 5.62
N GLY A 47 -6.24 13.02 5.23
CA GLY A 47 -7.34 12.80 4.29
C GLY A 47 -8.59 12.26 4.98
N LEU A 48 -9.77 12.75 4.58
CA LEU A 48 -11.06 12.24 5.03
C LEU A 48 -11.77 11.55 3.85
N LEU A 49 -11.95 10.23 3.94
CA LEU A 49 -12.69 9.44 2.95
C LEU A 49 -14.16 9.34 3.36
N THR A 50 -15.05 9.99 2.63
CA THR A 50 -16.51 9.95 2.87
C THR A 50 -17.27 9.35 1.68
N GLY A 51 -18.53 8.99 1.89
CA GLY A 51 -19.42 8.42 0.88
C GLY A 51 -20.16 7.17 1.38
N ASP A 52 -21.04 6.64 0.54
CA ASP A 52 -21.94 5.55 0.92
C ASP A 52 -21.24 4.19 1.10
N ILE A 53 -21.91 3.26 1.77
CA ILE A 53 -21.44 1.88 1.86
C ILE A 53 -21.28 1.31 0.44
N GLY A 54 -20.14 0.67 0.18
CA GLY A 54 -19.81 0.13 -1.14
C GLY A 54 -19.12 1.11 -2.10
N SER A 55 -18.91 2.39 -1.73
CA SER A 55 -18.27 3.38 -2.59
C SER A 55 -16.76 3.20 -2.84
N GLY A 56 -16.13 2.17 -2.25
CA GLY A 56 -14.70 1.88 -2.46
C GLY A 56 -13.74 2.51 -1.43
N LYS A 57 -14.23 3.20 -0.39
CA LYS A 57 -13.38 3.76 0.69
C LYS A 57 -12.46 2.72 1.34
N SER A 58 -13.03 1.63 1.84
CA SER A 58 -12.28 0.53 2.46
C SER A 58 -11.34 -0.13 1.45
N THR A 59 -11.69 -0.14 0.16
CA THR A 59 -10.82 -0.65 -0.91
C THR A 59 -9.55 0.18 -1.08
N LEU A 60 -9.62 1.51 -0.94
CA LEU A 60 -8.43 2.39 -0.93
C LEU A 60 -7.59 2.19 0.34
N VAL A 61 -8.24 2.07 1.51
CA VAL A 61 -7.55 1.77 2.77
C VAL A 61 -6.83 0.42 2.68
N ASP A 62 -7.50 -0.61 2.16
CA ASP A 62 -6.92 -1.92 1.91
C ASP A 62 -5.75 -1.85 0.93
N ALA A 63 -5.76 -0.92 -0.04
CA ALA A 63 -4.63 -0.73 -0.95
C ALA A 63 -3.38 -0.25 -0.20
N ILE A 64 -3.52 0.73 0.70
CA ILE A 64 -2.43 1.22 1.56
C ILE A 64 -1.93 0.09 2.48
N THR A 65 -2.84 -0.65 3.12
CA THR A 65 -2.48 -1.81 3.95
C THR A 65 -1.74 -2.86 3.14
N THR A 66 -2.19 -3.16 1.92
CA THR A 66 -1.53 -4.10 1.01
C THR A 66 -0.10 -3.67 0.73
N LEU A 67 0.13 -2.37 0.54
CA LEU A 67 1.44 -1.81 0.20
C LEU A 67 2.48 -1.98 1.32
N LEU A 68 2.04 -1.90 2.59
CA LEU A 68 2.91 -1.77 3.76
C LEU A 68 2.93 -2.99 4.70
N VAL A 69 2.01 -3.94 4.54
CA VAL A 69 1.85 -5.09 5.45
C VAL A 69 2.03 -6.41 4.69
N PRO A 70 2.68 -7.44 5.27
CA PRO A 70 2.84 -8.71 4.61
C PRO A 70 1.50 -9.42 4.41
N ALA A 71 1.28 -9.96 3.21
CA ALA A 71 -0.02 -10.49 2.78
C ALA A 71 -0.66 -11.57 3.69
N HIS A 72 0.13 -12.34 4.44
CA HIS A 72 -0.40 -13.36 5.35
C HIS A 72 -1.02 -12.76 6.63
N ARG A 73 -0.71 -11.50 6.95
CA ARG A 73 -1.27 -10.77 8.10
C ARG A 73 -2.50 -9.94 7.73
N ILE A 74 -2.69 -9.66 6.45
CA ILE A 74 -3.78 -8.79 5.97
C ILE A 74 -5.12 -9.51 6.06
N ALA A 75 -6.03 -8.95 6.84
CA ALA A 75 -7.46 -9.25 6.75
C ALA A 75 -8.15 -8.13 5.94
N TYR A 76 -8.40 -8.39 4.66
CA TYR A 76 -9.02 -7.42 3.76
C TYR A 76 -10.43 -7.04 4.23
N ASN A 77 -10.81 -5.77 4.02
CA ASN A 77 -12.15 -5.24 4.33
C ASN A 77 -12.53 -5.25 5.82
N LYS A 78 -11.55 -5.42 6.72
CA LYS A 78 -11.76 -5.42 8.17
C LYS A 78 -12.32 -4.10 8.69
N ALA A 79 -11.94 -2.97 8.07
CA ALA A 79 -12.49 -1.65 8.39
C ALA A 79 -14.00 -1.52 8.10
N ALA A 80 -14.58 -2.36 7.25
CA ALA A 80 -16.02 -2.38 6.95
C ALA A 80 -16.80 -3.46 7.75
N GLY A 81 -16.15 -4.23 8.62
CA GLY A 81 -16.79 -5.23 9.46
C GLY A 81 -17.10 -6.58 8.79
N ALA A 82 -16.47 -6.89 7.65
CA ALA A 82 -16.63 -8.18 6.98
C ALA A 82 -15.97 -9.33 7.77
N ASP A 83 -16.61 -10.50 7.73
CA ASP A 83 -16.06 -11.74 8.29
C ASP A 83 -14.87 -12.23 7.43
N THR A 84 -13.90 -12.90 8.04
CA THR A 84 -12.55 -13.18 7.50
C THR A 84 -12.50 -13.96 6.17
N ARG A 85 -13.66 -14.40 5.64
CA ARG A 85 -13.80 -15.24 4.45
C ARG A 85 -14.35 -14.53 3.21
N GLU A 86 -14.79 -13.28 3.29
CA GLU A 86 -15.54 -12.68 2.18
C GLU A 86 -14.64 -12.15 1.03
N ARG A 87 -13.42 -11.71 1.32
CA ARG A 87 -12.54 -11.11 0.30
C ARG A 87 -11.11 -11.60 0.40
N SER A 88 -10.58 -12.07 -0.74
CA SER A 88 -9.20 -12.48 -0.92
C SER A 88 -8.47 -11.51 -1.85
N LEU A 89 -7.13 -11.56 -1.88
CA LEU A 89 -6.34 -10.83 -2.86
C LEU A 89 -6.85 -11.07 -4.30
N ARG A 90 -7.21 -12.32 -4.64
CA ARG A 90 -7.84 -12.66 -5.92
C ARG A 90 -9.12 -11.86 -6.17
N SER A 91 -9.97 -11.68 -5.16
CA SER A 91 -11.19 -10.88 -5.29
C SER A 91 -10.91 -9.40 -5.58
N TYR A 92 -9.85 -8.82 -5.02
CA TYR A 92 -9.46 -7.43 -5.33
C TYR A 92 -8.90 -7.32 -6.75
N VAL A 93 -8.00 -8.22 -7.15
CA VAL A 93 -7.40 -8.19 -8.49
C VAL A 93 -8.44 -8.43 -9.58
N LEU A 94 -9.38 -9.37 -9.39
CA LEU A 94 -10.47 -9.63 -10.35
C LEU A 94 -11.66 -8.66 -10.22
N GLY A 95 -11.72 -7.89 -9.13
CA GLY A 95 -12.81 -6.95 -8.88
C GLY A 95 -14.14 -7.65 -8.64
N HIS A 96 -14.17 -8.68 -7.78
CA HIS A 96 -15.42 -9.35 -7.42
C HIS A 96 -16.35 -8.39 -6.68
N TYR A 97 -17.53 -8.11 -7.25
CA TYR A 97 -18.50 -7.15 -6.69
C TYR A 97 -19.89 -7.76 -6.45
N LYS A 98 -20.19 -8.91 -7.05
CA LYS A 98 -21.47 -9.62 -6.90
C LYS A 98 -21.20 -11.13 -6.83
N SER A 99 -22.10 -11.87 -6.17
CA SER A 99 -22.14 -13.33 -6.23
C SER A 99 -23.42 -13.74 -6.93
N GLU A 100 -23.34 -14.55 -7.98
CA GLU A 100 -24.50 -15.14 -8.64
C GLU A 100 -24.64 -16.61 -8.27
N ARG A 101 -25.86 -16.99 -7.89
CA ARG A 101 -26.18 -18.37 -7.56
C ARG A 101 -26.69 -19.04 -8.83
N ASN A 102 -26.00 -20.10 -9.24
CA ASN A 102 -26.46 -20.91 -10.35
C ASN A 102 -27.73 -21.66 -9.91
N GLU A 103 -28.85 -21.41 -10.59
CA GLU A 103 -30.16 -21.98 -10.23
C GLU A 103 -30.22 -23.51 -10.39
N VAL A 104 -29.36 -24.07 -11.24
CA VAL A 104 -29.32 -25.51 -11.53
C VAL A 104 -28.42 -26.27 -10.54
N THR A 105 -27.26 -25.70 -10.18
CA THR A 105 -26.28 -26.37 -9.31
C THR A 105 -26.33 -25.88 -7.86
N GLY A 106 -27.06 -24.80 -7.57
CA GLY A 106 -27.11 -24.15 -6.27
C GLY A 106 -25.82 -23.45 -5.84
N ALA A 107 -24.75 -23.55 -6.65
CA ALA A 107 -23.42 -23.03 -6.35
C ALA A 107 -23.33 -21.52 -6.59
N ALA A 108 -22.71 -20.81 -5.64
CA ALA A 108 -22.43 -19.38 -5.75
C ALA A 108 -21.12 -19.15 -6.52
N ARG A 109 -21.17 -18.39 -7.62
CA ARG A 109 -20.01 -17.98 -8.41
C ARG A 109 -19.80 -16.47 -8.28
N PRO A 110 -18.60 -16.00 -7.91
CA PRO A 110 -18.30 -14.58 -7.89
C PRO A 110 -18.25 -14.01 -9.32
N ILE A 111 -18.80 -12.81 -9.49
CA ILE A 111 -18.72 -12.00 -10.72
C ILE A 111 -17.66 -10.92 -10.51
N GLY A 112 -16.64 -10.96 -11.35
CA GLY A 112 -15.56 -9.97 -11.39
C GLY A 112 -15.78 -8.92 -12.47
N LEU A 113 -15.24 -7.73 -12.24
CA LEU A 113 -15.12 -6.68 -13.25
C LEU A 113 -14.05 -7.02 -14.31
N ARG A 114 -13.14 -7.93 -13.98
CA ARG A 114 -11.96 -8.26 -14.79
C ARG A 114 -11.79 -9.75 -14.98
N GLU A 115 -11.17 -10.08 -16.11
CA GLU A 115 -10.70 -11.43 -16.41
C GLU A 115 -9.22 -11.58 -16.00
N PRO A 116 -8.72 -12.82 -15.81
CA PRO A 116 -7.33 -13.08 -15.40
C PRO A 116 -6.23 -12.50 -16.31
N GLY A 117 -6.56 -12.07 -17.54
CA GLY A 117 -5.61 -11.40 -18.44
C GLY A 117 -5.26 -9.95 -18.08
N SER A 118 -5.95 -9.36 -17.09
CA SER A 118 -5.64 -8.01 -16.59
C SER A 118 -4.52 -8.03 -15.54
N TYR A 119 -3.81 -6.90 -15.41
CA TYR A 119 -2.92 -6.63 -14.28
C TYR A 119 -3.49 -5.53 -13.38
N SER A 120 -3.09 -5.54 -12.12
CA SER A 120 -3.44 -4.52 -11.13
C SER A 120 -2.18 -3.89 -10.57
N VAL A 121 -2.26 -2.60 -10.26
CA VAL A 121 -1.14 -1.84 -9.68
C VAL A 121 -1.65 -1.02 -8.51
N ILE A 122 -0.92 -1.08 -7.40
CA ILE A 122 -1.05 -0.15 -6.28
C ILE A 122 0.27 0.60 -6.18
N LEU A 123 0.23 1.93 -6.15
CA LEU A 123 1.41 2.78 -6.06
C LEU A 123 1.17 3.85 -4.98
N GLY A 124 2.05 3.89 -3.98
CA GLY A 124 2.11 4.97 -3.00
C GLY A 124 3.38 5.78 -3.17
N VAL A 125 3.23 7.10 -3.30
CA VAL A 125 4.34 8.06 -3.33
C VAL A 125 4.41 8.75 -1.98
N PHE A 126 5.55 8.59 -1.30
CA PHE A 126 5.81 9.16 0.01
C PHE A 126 6.86 10.25 -0.13
N HIS A 127 6.65 11.37 0.55
CA HIS A 127 7.57 12.51 0.52
C HIS A 127 7.92 12.94 1.94
N ASN A 128 9.20 13.25 2.14
CA ASN A 128 9.73 13.81 3.38
C ASN A 128 10.18 15.25 3.09
N ALA A 129 9.34 16.21 3.45
CA ALA A 129 9.57 17.63 3.15
C ALA A 129 10.81 18.18 3.85
N GLY A 130 11.19 17.63 5.02
CA GLY A 130 12.35 18.08 5.77
C GLY A 130 13.69 17.73 5.11
N TYR A 131 13.74 16.69 4.29
CA TYR A 131 14.96 16.25 3.59
C TYR A 131 14.85 16.29 2.06
N ASP A 132 13.73 16.79 1.53
CA ASP A 132 13.37 16.76 0.11
C ASP A 132 13.56 15.37 -0.53
N GLN A 133 13.14 14.33 0.19
CA GLN A 133 13.26 12.94 -0.25
C GLN A 133 11.92 12.38 -0.68
N THR A 134 11.91 11.73 -1.85
CA THR A 134 10.71 11.06 -2.36
C THR A 134 10.98 9.57 -2.51
N VAL A 135 10.06 8.74 -2.00
CA VAL A 135 10.11 7.29 -2.14
C VAL A 135 8.78 6.80 -2.70
N SER A 136 8.84 6.07 -3.80
CA SER A 136 7.69 5.37 -4.36
C SER A 136 7.75 3.90 -4.01
N LEU A 137 6.62 3.38 -3.56
CA LEU A 137 6.39 1.98 -3.25
C LEU A 137 5.27 1.46 -4.15
N ALA A 138 5.46 0.30 -4.78
CA ALA A 138 4.40 -0.29 -5.59
C ALA A 138 4.30 -1.81 -5.44
N GLN A 139 3.10 -2.32 -5.72
CA GLN A 139 2.85 -3.74 -5.92
C GLN A 139 2.08 -3.94 -7.22
N VAL A 140 2.55 -4.90 -8.01
CA VAL A 140 1.92 -5.28 -9.28
C VAL A 140 1.42 -6.71 -9.18
N PHE A 141 0.19 -6.95 -9.61
CA PHE A 141 -0.48 -8.24 -9.56
C PHE A 141 -0.94 -8.67 -10.96
N TRP A 142 -0.80 -9.95 -11.27
CA TRP A 142 -1.30 -10.55 -12.52
C TRP A 142 -1.55 -12.05 -12.32
N PHE A 143 -2.30 -12.68 -13.22
CA PHE A 143 -2.44 -14.14 -13.20
C PHE A 143 -1.46 -14.78 -14.18
N LYS A 144 -0.73 -15.79 -13.72
CA LYS A 144 0.00 -16.72 -14.60
C LYS A 144 -0.94 -17.79 -15.16
N GLU A 145 -1.94 -18.18 -14.35
CA GLU A 145 -2.95 -19.18 -14.66
C GLU A 145 -4.33 -18.70 -14.20
N ALA A 146 -5.37 -18.97 -15.00
CA ALA A 146 -6.71 -18.43 -14.78
C ALA A 146 -7.35 -18.82 -13.42
N GLN A 147 -7.04 -20.01 -12.90
CA GLN A 147 -7.62 -20.55 -11.66
C GLN A 147 -6.71 -20.42 -10.42
N GLY A 148 -5.55 -19.77 -10.53
CA GLY A 148 -4.59 -19.63 -9.43
C GLY A 148 -4.77 -18.42 -8.53
N GLN A 149 -3.86 -18.22 -7.57
CA GLN A 149 -3.68 -16.93 -6.90
C GLN A 149 -2.92 -15.98 -7.84
N PRO A 150 -3.18 -14.66 -7.76
CA PRO A 150 -2.42 -13.70 -8.54
C PRO A 150 -0.94 -13.77 -8.12
N ALA A 151 -0.06 -13.86 -9.12
CA ALA A 151 1.35 -13.58 -8.95
C ALA A 151 1.55 -12.10 -8.65
N ARG A 152 2.66 -11.78 -8.00
CA ARG A 152 3.01 -10.40 -7.65
C ARG A 152 4.50 -10.16 -7.65
N PHE A 153 4.88 -8.90 -7.81
CA PHE A 153 6.19 -8.40 -7.48
C PHE A 153 6.04 -7.04 -6.79
N TYR A 154 7.10 -6.64 -6.08
CA TYR A 154 7.15 -5.41 -5.31
C TYR A 154 8.18 -4.46 -5.92
N LEU A 155 7.99 -3.18 -5.72
CA LEU A 155 8.83 -2.13 -6.26
C LEU A 155 9.16 -1.08 -5.21
N GLY A 156 10.43 -0.67 -5.13
CA GLY A 156 10.86 0.52 -4.40
C GLY A 156 11.66 1.45 -5.33
N ALA A 157 11.41 2.75 -5.28
CA ALA A 157 12.19 3.75 -6.00
C ALA A 157 12.40 5.02 -5.16
N GLU A 158 13.55 5.66 -5.27
CA GLU A 158 13.88 6.93 -4.57
C GLU A 158 13.53 8.18 -5.40
N HIS A 159 12.46 8.07 -6.19
CA HIS A 159 11.87 9.16 -6.97
C HIS A 159 10.36 8.92 -7.12
N ALA A 160 9.63 9.93 -7.55
CA ALA A 160 8.19 9.81 -7.81
C ALA A 160 7.94 8.97 -9.07
N LEU A 161 7.07 7.97 -8.95
CA LEU A 161 6.52 7.20 -10.08
C LEU A 161 5.05 7.57 -10.32
N SER A 162 4.53 7.23 -11.49
CA SER A 162 3.09 7.23 -11.79
C SER A 162 2.70 5.96 -12.55
N ILE A 163 1.53 5.40 -12.24
CA ILE A 163 0.98 4.24 -12.97
C ILE A 163 0.85 4.56 -14.46
N ALA A 164 0.37 5.76 -14.80
CA ALA A 164 0.16 6.16 -16.18
C ALA A 164 1.48 6.22 -16.97
N ALA A 165 2.56 6.68 -16.36
CA ALA A 165 3.86 6.87 -17.02
C ALA A 165 4.74 5.60 -16.99
N ASP A 166 4.78 4.90 -15.86
CA ASP A 166 5.80 3.88 -15.59
C ASP A 166 5.29 2.45 -15.71
N PHE A 167 3.98 2.26 -15.57
CA PHE A 167 3.33 0.95 -15.56
C PHE A 167 2.45 0.71 -16.79
N SER A 168 2.56 1.55 -17.83
CA SER A 168 1.82 1.41 -19.08
C SER A 168 2.76 1.17 -20.27
N GLY A 169 2.18 0.73 -21.40
CA GLY A 169 2.91 0.63 -22.68
C GLY A 169 4.10 -0.35 -22.68
N PHE A 170 4.07 -1.39 -21.84
CA PHE A 170 5.13 -2.40 -21.74
C PHE A 170 4.85 -3.68 -22.55
N GLY A 171 3.77 -3.71 -23.34
CA GLY A 171 3.34 -4.88 -24.10
C GLY A 171 2.62 -5.92 -23.23
N PRO A 172 2.44 -7.16 -23.75
CA PRO A 172 1.66 -8.20 -23.07
C PRO A 172 2.44 -8.93 -21.96
N ASP A 173 3.76 -8.74 -21.89
CA ASP A 173 4.64 -9.51 -21.01
C ASP A 173 5.10 -8.69 -19.80
N ILE A 174 4.74 -9.18 -18.62
CA ILE A 174 5.11 -8.58 -17.33
C ILE A 174 6.63 -8.52 -17.11
N THR A 175 7.42 -9.37 -17.77
CA THR A 175 8.89 -9.33 -17.66
C THR A 175 9.46 -8.05 -18.29
N GLN A 176 8.82 -7.51 -19.33
CA GLN A 176 9.20 -6.26 -19.96
C GLN A 176 8.96 -5.07 -19.01
N LEU A 177 7.85 -5.09 -18.27
CA LEU A 177 7.59 -4.10 -17.22
C LEU A 177 8.70 -4.10 -16.17
N ARG A 178 9.09 -5.29 -15.68
CA ARG A 178 10.18 -5.40 -14.68
C ARG A 178 11.50 -4.86 -15.22
N LYS A 179 11.83 -5.12 -16.49
CA LYS A 179 13.05 -4.60 -17.12
C LYS A 179 13.00 -3.08 -17.25
N ARG A 180 11.86 -2.52 -17.68
CA ARG A 180 11.64 -1.07 -17.79
C ARG A 180 11.83 -0.37 -16.45
N LEU A 181 11.16 -0.88 -15.40
CA LEU A 181 11.23 -0.30 -14.06
C LEU A 181 12.65 -0.32 -13.50
N ARG A 182 13.39 -1.42 -13.66
CA ARG A 182 14.82 -1.47 -13.28
C ARG A 182 15.66 -0.49 -14.09
N GLY A 183 15.40 -0.34 -15.39
CA GLY A 183 16.09 0.64 -16.25
C GLY A 183 15.82 2.09 -15.84
N ALA A 184 14.66 2.36 -15.23
CA ALA A 184 14.32 3.65 -14.64
C ALA A 184 14.89 3.86 -13.23
N GLY A 185 15.69 2.93 -12.71
CA GLY A 185 16.32 3.04 -11.39
C GLY A 185 15.48 2.55 -10.22
N ALA A 186 14.40 1.80 -10.47
CA ALA A 186 13.63 1.16 -9.39
C ALA A 186 14.16 -0.23 -9.03
N GLU A 187 14.11 -0.58 -7.75
CA GLU A 187 14.40 -1.92 -7.25
C GLU A 187 13.15 -2.79 -7.29
N VAL A 188 13.28 -4.00 -7.85
CA VAL A 188 12.18 -4.96 -8.02
C VAL A 188 12.43 -6.20 -7.19
N PHE A 189 11.48 -6.56 -6.34
CA PHE A 189 11.55 -7.69 -5.42
C PHE A 189 10.49 -8.75 -5.73
N ASP A 190 10.83 -10.02 -5.50
CA ASP A 190 9.91 -11.16 -5.69
C ASP A 190 9.15 -11.55 -4.41
N SER A 191 9.55 -11.02 -3.26
CA SER A 191 8.93 -11.31 -1.97
C SER A 191 8.84 -10.06 -1.10
N PHE A 192 7.91 -10.08 -0.14
CA PHE A 192 7.65 -8.95 0.74
C PHE A 192 8.83 -8.66 1.71
N PRO A 193 9.50 -9.64 2.34
CA PRO A 193 10.56 -9.35 3.32
C PRO A 193 11.71 -8.45 2.82
N PRO A 194 12.35 -8.70 1.65
CA PRO A 194 13.40 -7.80 1.15
C PRO A 194 12.86 -6.42 0.75
N TYR A 195 11.65 -6.37 0.19
CA TYR A 195 10.95 -5.11 -0.09
C TYR A 195 10.67 -4.31 1.19
N ALA A 196 10.24 -4.99 2.25
CA ALA A 196 9.99 -4.38 3.55
C ALA A 196 11.25 -3.84 4.19
N ALA A 197 12.34 -4.62 4.19
CA ALA A 197 13.64 -4.15 4.65
C ALA A 197 14.10 -2.91 3.86
N TRP A 198 13.89 -2.91 2.54
CA TRP A 198 14.26 -1.80 1.66
C TRP A 198 13.55 -0.49 2.02
N PHE A 199 12.23 -0.50 2.19
CA PHE A 199 11.50 0.74 2.49
C PHE A 199 11.65 1.14 3.95
N ARG A 200 11.73 0.19 4.89
CA ARG A 200 11.90 0.47 6.32
C ARG A 200 13.19 1.23 6.59
N ARG A 201 14.30 0.82 5.97
CA ARG A 201 15.58 1.52 6.06
C ARG A 201 15.47 2.99 5.60
N ARG A 202 14.70 3.25 4.55
CA ARG A 202 14.51 4.60 4.00
C ARG A 202 13.57 5.43 4.87
N PHE A 203 12.54 4.80 5.43
CA PHE A 203 11.60 5.47 6.32
C PHE A 203 12.12 5.66 7.75
N GLY A 204 13.29 5.12 8.09
CA GLY A 204 13.82 5.14 9.45
C GLY A 204 13.02 4.25 10.42
N ILE A 205 12.46 3.14 9.92
CA ILE A 205 11.63 2.21 10.71
C ILE A 205 12.48 1.03 11.18
N ASP A 206 13.13 1.19 12.34
CA ASP A 206 14.04 0.19 12.89
C ASP A 206 13.33 -1.04 13.47
N ASN A 207 12.12 -0.87 14.01
CA ASN A 207 11.36 -1.96 14.65
C ASN A 207 10.20 -2.47 13.76
N GLU A 208 10.09 -3.78 13.58
CA GLU A 208 8.97 -4.41 12.85
C GLU A 208 7.62 -4.17 13.49
N GLN A 209 7.58 -3.96 14.81
CA GLN A 209 6.37 -3.63 15.54
C GLN A 209 5.70 -2.37 14.99
N ALA A 210 6.45 -1.39 14.49
CA ALA A 210 5.84 -0.18 13.91
C ALA A 210 4.87 -0.49 12.74
N LEU A 211 5.19 -1.49 11.90
CA LEU A 211 4.30 -1.94 10.83
C LEU A 211 3.13 -2.77 11.36
N GLU A 212 3.33 -3.48 12.46
CA GLU A 212 2.26 -4.20 13.16
C GLU A 212 1.26 -3.23 13.81
N LEU A 213 1.76 -2.15 14.43
CA LEU A 213 0.95 -1.06 14.96
C LEU A 213 0.14 -0.40 13.87
N PHE A 214 0.77 -0.07 12.75
CA PHE A 214 0.07 0.47 11.58
C PHE A 214 -1.07 -0.46 11.14
N HIS A 215 -0.80 -1.76 10.98
CA HIS A 215 -1.81 -2.74 10.59
C HIS A 215 -2.98 -2.80 11.59
N GLN A 216 -2.67 -2.75 12.89
CA GLN A 216 -3.70 -2.73 13.94
C GLN A 216 -4.53 -1.45 13.86
N THR A 217 -3.92 -0.27 13.79
CA THR A 217 -4.62 1.02 13.70
C THR A 217 -5.54 1.10 12.49
N VAL A 218 -5.07 0.68 11.31
CA VAL A 218 -5.90 0.69 10.09
C VAL A 218 -7.04 -0.34 10.15
N SER A 219 -6.86 -1.40 10.95
CA SER A 219 -7.86 -2.43 11.19
C SER A 219 -8.84 -2.12 12.32
N MET A 220 -8.69 -0.99 13.03
CA MET A 220 -9.56 -0.65 14.16
C MET A 220 -10.94 -0.19 13.66
N LYS A 221 -11.96 -0.99 13.99
CA LYS A 221 -13.38 -0.73 13.69
C LYS A 221 -13.96 0.42 14.50
N SER A 222 -13.58 0.50 15.78
CA SER A 222 -13.85 1.63 16.66
C SER A 222 -12.72 1.75 17.67
N VAL A 223 -12.39 2.97 18.05
CA VAL A 223 -11.54 3.22 19.22
C VAL A 223 -12.42 2.99 20.43
N GLY A 224 -12.42 1.77 20.97
CA GLY A 224 -13.13 1.48 22.22
C GLY A 224 -12.51 2.27 23.37
N ASN A 225 -11.26 1.95 23.71
CA ASN A 225 -10.45 2.70 24.67
C ASN A 225 -9.09 3.02 24.04
N LEU A 226 -8.91 4.28 23.62
CA LEU A 226 -7.65 4.76 23.06
C LEU A 226 -6.48 4.54 24.04
N THR A 227 -6.74 4.63 25.34
CA THR A 227 -5.75 4.47 26.40
C THR A 227 -5.18 3.04 26.43
N ASP A 228 -6.05 2.03 26.29
CA ASP A 228 -5.59 0.63 26.30
C ASP A 228 -4.81 0.32 25.03
N PHE A 229 -5.20 0.91 23.89
CA PHE A 229 -4.44 0.81 22.66
C PHE A 229 -3.04 1.41 22.83
N VAL A 230 -2.92 2.67 23.27
CA VAL A 230 -1.61 3.30 23.50
C VAL A 230 -0.77 2.50 24.50
N ARG A 231 -1.37 2.01 25.60
CA ARG A 231 -0.65 1.29 26.64
C ARG A 231 -0.11 -0.08 26.19
N HIS A 232 -0.86 -0.84 25.39
CA HIS A 232 -0.42 -2.18 24.95
C HIS A 232 0.45 -2.16 23.71
N HIS A 233 0.36 -1.08 22.92
CA HIS A 233 0.89 -1.07 21.57
C HIS A 233 1.96 0.01 21.35
N MET A 234 1.89 1.16 22.02
CA MET A 234 2.89 2.23 21.86
C MET A 234 3.92 2.30 22.99
N LEU A 235 3.69 1.62 24.11
CA LEU A 235 4.67 1.52 25.20
C LEU A 235 5.37 0.16 25.08
N GLU A 236 6.68 0.18 24.77
CA GLU A 236 7.50 -1.02 24.86
C GLU A 236 7.41 -1.59 26.30
N PRO A 237 7.41 -2.92 26.49
CA PRO A 237 7.59 -3.49 27.82
C PRO A 237 8.93 -3.00 28.35
N PHE A 238 8.91 -2.17 29.39
CA PHE A 238 10.14 -1.80 30.07
C PHE A 238 10.80 -3.09 30.58
N GLU A 239 12.01 -3.40 30.10
CA GLU A 239 12.84 -4.38 30.79
C GLU A 239 13.17 -3.80 32.16
N VAL A 240 12.40 -4.23 33.17
CA VAL A 240 12.73 -3.98 34.57
C VAL A 240 13.93 -4.87 34.87
N GLY A 241 15.13 -4.32 34.66
CA GLY A 241 16.37 -4.96 35.10
C GLY A 241 16.23 -5.37 36.58
N PRO A 242 16.77 -6.53 36.99
CA PRO A 242 16.64 -7.00 38.36
C PRO A 242 17.19 -5.92 39.29
N ARG A 243 16.34 -5.43 40.20
CA ARG A 243 16.77 -4.53 41.27
C ARG A 243 17.85 -5.26 42.08
N ILE A 244 19.06 -4.70 42.06
CA ILE A 244 20.17 -5.08 42.96
C ILE A 244 19.78 -4.68 44.38
#